data_AF-A0AAW1PSN0-F1
#
_entry.id   AF-A0AAW1PSN0-F1
#
_cell.length_a   1.000
_cell.length_b   1.000
_cell.length_c   1.000
_cell.angle_alpha   90.00
_cell.angle_beta   90.00
_cell.angle_gamma   90.00
#
_symmetry.space_group_name_H-M   'P 1'
#
loop_
_entity.id
_entity.type
_entity.pdbx_description
1 polymer ?
#
loop_
_entity_poly.entity_id
_entity_poly.type
_entity_poly.pdbx_seq_one_letter_code
_entity_poly.pdbx_strand_id
1 'polypeptide(L)'
;MATTTHLALEIDWSDPDTLVAVAGAVLGLGLGIGAPLFYISRDNLDEERLQELREINRQHFKETGEYLSEEELKAIRQPRWTDRREFVDDD
;
A
#
# COMPACT_ATOMS: atom_id res chain seq x y z
N MET A 1 -8.20 -25.57 -47.99
CA MET A 1 -9.04 -25.02 -46.91
C MET A 1 -8.32 -25.32 -45.60
N ALA A 2 -7.75 -24.30 -44.96
CA ALA A 2 -7.09 -24.48 -43.67
C ALA A 2 -8.17 -24.43 -42.58
N THR A 3 -8.35 -25.53 -41.84
CA THR A 3 -9.23 -25.60 -40.68
C THR A 3 -8.53 -24.90 -39.52
N THR A 4 -9.08 -23.76 -39.10
CA THR A 4 -8.68 -23.07 -37.88
C THR A 4 -9.13 -23.92 -36.69
N THR A 5 -8.24 -24.71 -36.11
CA THR A 5 -8.46 -25.37 -34.83
C THR A 5 -8.53 -24.31 -33.74
N HIS A 6 -9.74 -24.04 -33.25
CA HIS A 6 -9.90 -23.34 -31.99
C HIS A 6 -9.42 -24.27 -30.87
N LEU A 7 -8.24 -24.00 -30.32
CA LEU A 7 -7.79 -24.59 -29.06
C LEU A 7 -8.68 -24.04 -27.95
N ALA A 8 -9.83 -24.68 -27.73
CA ALA A 8 -10.62 -24.48 -26.53
C ALA A 8 -9.89 -25.18 -25.38
N LEU A 9 -9.44 -24.42 -24.38
CA LEU A 9 -8.89 -24.97 -23.16
C LEU A 9 -10.07 -25.48 -22.31
N GLU A 10 -10.35 -26.78 -22.35
CA GLU A 10 -11.28 -27.40 -21.42
C GLU A 10 -10.59 -27.52 -20.05
N ILE A 11 -11.06 -26.75 -19.08
CA ILE A 11 -10.52 -26.76 -17.71
C ILE A 11 -11.32 -27.78 -16.90
N ASP A 12 -10.65 -28.82 -16.41
CA ASP A 12 -11.24 -29.76 -15.47
C ASP A 12 -11.16 -29.21 -14.04
N TRP A 13 -12.27 -28.71 -13.53
CA TRP A 13 -12.37 -28.15 -12.19
C TRP A 13 -12.46 -29.20 -11.08
N SER A 14 -12.58 -30.48 -11.43
CA SER A 14 -12.56 -31.59 -10.47
C SER A 14 -11.15 -32.13 -10.23
N ASP A 15 -10.22 -31.82 -11.15
CA ASP A 15 -8.81 -32.19 -11.04
C ASP A 15 -8.10 -31.34 -9.97
N PRO A 16 -7.52 -31.98 -8.92
CA PRO A 16 -6.76 -31.29 -7.90
C PRO A 16 -5.60 -30.47 -8.45
N ASP A 17 -4.91 -30.93 -9.50
CA ASP A 17 -3.74 -30.25 -10.05
C ASP A 17 -4.14 -28.94 -10.74
N THR A 18 -5.24 -28.97 -11.49
CA THR A 18 -5.86 -27.77 -12.08
C THR A 18 -6.27 -26.75 -11.03
N LEU A 19 -6.87 -27.18 -9.92
CA LEU A 19 -7.23 -26.29 -8.81
C LEU A 19 -6.01 -25.66 -8.15
N VAL A 20 -4.95 -26.44 -7.92
CA VAL A 20 -3.69 -25.94 -7.36
C VAL A 20 -3.04 -24.92 -8.30
N ALA A 21 -3.03 -25.19 -9.60
CA ALA A 21 -2.45 -24.28 -10.59
C ALA A 21 -3.20 -22.94 -10.63
N VAL A 22 -4.53 -22.96 -10.65
CA VAL A 22 -5.35 -21.74 -10.64
C VAL A 22 -5.19 -20.98 -9.32
N ALA A 23 -5.20 -21.67 -8.18
CA ALA A 23 -4.98 -21.05 -6.88
C ALA A 23 -3.59 -20.39 -6.81
N GLY A 24 -2.55 -21.07 -7.30
CA GLY A 24 -1.19 -20.52 -7.39
C GLY A 24 -1.13 -19.27 -8.27
N ALA A 25 -1.80 -19.27 -9.43
CA ALA A 25 -1.86 -18.10 -10.31
C ALA A 25 -2.58 -16.92 -9.65
N VAL A 26 -3.73 -17.16 -9.00
CA VAL A 26 -4.48 -16.11 -8.28
C VAL A 26 -3.67 -15.54 -7.12
N LEU A 27 -3.00 -16.39 -6.34
CA LEU A 27 -2.13 -15.95 -5.24
C LEU A 27 -0.92 -15.18 -5.78
N GLY A 28 -0.31 -15.66 -6.86
CA GLY A 28 0.83 -15.00 -7.50
C GLY A 28 0.48 -13.60 -7.99
N LEU A 29 -0.66 -13.44 -8.69
CA LEU A 29 -1.16 -12.13 -9.12
C LEU A 29 -1.58 -11.26 -7.94
N GLY A 30 -2.28 -11.85 -6.97
CA GLY A 30 -2.76 -11.16 -5.77
C GLY A 30 -1.61 -10.59 -4.94
N LEU A 31 -0.55 -11.37 -4.71
CA LEU A 31 0.64 -10.91 -3.99
C LEU A 31 1.51 -10.00 -4.87
N GLY A 32 1.69 -10.33 -6.14
CA GLY A 32 2.52 -9.58 -7.08
C GLY A 32 2.03 -8.14 -7.32
N ILE A 33 0.70 -7.93 -7.35
CA ILE A 33 0.10 -6.60 -7.50
C ILE A 33 -0.28 -6.01 -6.13
N GLY A 34 -0.85 -6.82 -5.24
CA GLY A 34 -1.37 -6.35 -3.96
C GLY A 34 -0.29 -5.88 -3.01
N ALA A 35 0.88 -6.53 -2.98
CA ALA A 35 1.96 -6.10 -2.09
C ALA A 35 2.50 -4.70 -2.47
N PRO A 36 2.85 -4.39 -3.73
CA PRO A 36 3.22 -3.03 -4.13
C PRO A 36 2.14 -1.99 -3.83
N LEU A 37 0.87 -2.28 -4.15
CA LEU A 37 -0.24 -1.35 -3.88
C LEU A 37 -0.43 -1.08 -2.39
N PHE A 38 -0.26 -2.11 -1.55
CA PHE A 38 -0.30 -1.95 -0.10
C PHE A 38 0.75 -0.95 0.38
N TYR A 39 2.01 -1.08 -0.05
CA TYR A 39 3.07 -0.16 0.35
C TYR A 39 2.82 1.27 -0.13
N ILE A 40 2.41 1.45 -1.40
CA ILE A 40 2.06 2.76 -1.94
C ILE A 40 0.92 3.41 -1.14
N SER A 41 -0.13 2.64 -0.82
CA SER A 41 -1.26 3.16 -0.04
C SER A 41 -0.84 3.66 1.35
N ARG A 42 0.14 2.99 1.98
CA ARG A 42 0.65 3.37 3.30
C ARG A 42 1.49 4.63 3.24
N ASP A 43 2.29 4.76 2.19
CA ASP A 43 3.08 5.96 1.95
C ASP A 43 2.19 7.19 1.70
N ASN A 44 1.18 7.06 0.84
CA ASN A 44 0.22 8.12 0.56
C ASN A 44 -0.53 8.58 1.83
N LEU A 45 -0.97 7.64 2.68
CA LEU A 45 -1.63 7.96 3.95
C LEU A 45 -0.71 8.72 4.91
N ASP A 46 0.57 8.37 4.94
CA ASP A 46 1.53 9.09 5.76
C ASP A 46 1.82 10.49 5.21
N GLU A 47 1.86 10.66 3.90
CA GLU A 47 1.97 11.97 3.27
C GLU A 47 0.75 12.84 3.56
N GLU A 48 -0.46 12.30 3.42
CA GLU A 48 -1.73 12.98 3.72
C GLU A 48 -1.75 13.50 5.17
N ARG A 49 -1.41 12.64 6.14
CA ARG A 49 -1.31 13.04 7.56
C ARG A 49 -0.30 14.15 7.81
N LEU A 50 0.82 14.18 7.07
CA LEU A 50 1.79 15.27 7.18
C LEU A 50 1.26 16.56 6.61
N GLN A 51 0.52 16.49 5.50
CA GLN A 51 -0.12 17.66 4.92
C GLN A 51 -1.18 18.22 5.88
N GLU A 52 -1.97 17.36 6.52
CA GLU A 52 -2.92 17.73 7.57
C GLU A 52 -2.23 18.42 8.75
N LEU A 53 -1.14 17.85 9.29
CA LEU A 53 -0.39 18.47 10.39
C LEU A 53 0.18 19.83 10.02
N ARG A 54 0.67 19.99 8.78
CA ARG A 54 1.14 21.28 8.27
C ARG A 54 0.00 22.29 8.16
N GLU A 55 -1.18 21.86 7.73
CA GLU A 55 -2.35 22.72 7.66
C GLU A 55 -2.82 23.14 9.05
N ILE A 56 -2.88 22.22 10.00
CA ILE A 56 -3.20 22.52 11.41
C ILE A 56 -2.23 23.57 11.95
N ASN A 57 -0.93 23.41 11.73
CA ASN A 57 0.07 24.36 12.20
C ASN A 57 -0.08 25.74 11.53
N ARG A 58 -0.40 25.78 10.22
CA ARG A 58 -0.71 27.03 9.52
C ARG A 58 -1.97 27.71 10.06
N GLN A 59 -3.01 26.95 10.39
CA GLN A 59 -4.25 27.51 10.95
C GLN A 59 -4.02 28.01 12.37
N HIS A 60 -3.31 27.26 13.21
CA HIS A 60 -2.92 27.70 14.55
C HIS A 60 -2.17 29.04 14.49
N PHE A 61 -1.21 29.19 13.57
CA PHE A 61 -0.49 30.45 13.39
C PHE A 61 -1.41 31.61 12.97
N LYS A 62 -2.40 31.37 12.12
CA LYS A 62 -3.39 32.39 11.73
C LYS A 62 -4.24 32.85 12.91
N GLU A 63 -4.51 31.96 13.87
CA GLU A 63 -5.37 32.21 15.02
C GLU A 63 -4.63 32.86 16.19
N THR A 64 -3.42 32.37 16.49
CA THR A 64 -2.65 32.75 17.69
C THR A 64 -1.46 33.66 17.40
N GLY A 65 -1.01 33.71 16.13
CA GLY A 65 0.24 34.38 15.75
C GLY A 65 1.50 33.54 16.05
N GLU A 66 1.36 32.33 16.57
CA GLU A 66 2.46 31.43 16.94
C GLU A 66 2.30 30.05 16.27
N TYR A 67 3.42 29.44 15.90
CA TYR A 67 3.43 28.05 15.44
C TYR A 67 3.39 27.11 16.64
N LEU A 68 2.84 25.91 16.45
CA LEU A 68 2.92 24.85 17.45
C LEU A 68 4.39 24.49 17.70
N SER A 69 4.71 24.24 18.96
CA SER A 69 6.01 23.72 19.37
C SER A 69 6.24 22.30 18.83
N GLU A 70 7.50 21.87 18.78
CA GLU A 70 7.84 20.51 18.35
C GLU A 70 7.19 19.43 19.23
N GLU A 71 7.05 19.71 20.52
CA GLU A 71 6.42 18.81 21.50
C GLU A 71 4.92 18.66 21.23
N GLU A 72 4.23 19.75 20.94
CA GLU A 72 2.81 19.76 20.57
C GLU A 72 2.58 19.06 19.22
N LEU A 73 3.42 19.36 18.22
CA LEU A 73 3.39 18.67 16.93
C LEU A 73 3.60 17.16 17.10
N LYS A 74 4.54 16.75 17.94
CA LYS A 74 4.81 15.33 18.21
C LYS A 74 3.65 14.65 18.95
N ALA A 75 2.96 15.37 19.82
CA ALA A 75 1.78 14.85 20.54
C ALA A 75 0.57 14.63 19.62
N ILE A 76 0.40 15.48 18.60
CA ILE A 76 -0.71 15.39 17.64
C ILE A 76 -0.35 14.47 16.46
N ARG A 77 0.93 14.35 16.11
CA ARG A 77 1.41 13.55 14.97
C ARG A 77 1.07 12.06 15.16
N GLN A 78 0.28 11.53 14.24
CA GLN A 78 0.06 10.09 14.14
C GLN A 78 1.36 9.37 13.72
N PRO A 79 1.64 8.17 14.28
CA PRO A 79 2.83 7.41 13.90
C PRO A 79 2.73 6.95 12.44
N ARG A 80 3.83 7.13 11.71
CA ARG A 80 4.02 6.64 10.34
C ARG A 80 4.16 5.12 10.32
N TRP A 81 3.86 4.50 9.18
CA TRP A 81 4.01 3.04 9.00
C TRP A 81 5.48 2.60 9.04
N THR A 82 6.40 3.53 8.77
CA THR A 82 7.86 3.34 8.83
C THR A 82 8.46 3.62 10.21
N ASP A 83 7.77 4.34 11.10
CA ASP A 83 8.34 4.74 12.41
C ASP A 83 8.70 3.55 13.33
N ARG A 84 8.11 2.38 13.09
CA ARG A 84 8.35 1.16 13.88
C ARG A 84 9.38 0.23 13.22
N ARG A 85 9.96 0.64 12.09
CA ARG A 85 10.92 -0.16 11.34
C ARG A 85 12.31 0.34 11.66
N GLU A 86 13.17 -0.58 12.05
CA GLU A 86 14.61 -0.34 12.07
C GLU A 86 15.10 -0.50 10.64
N PHE A 87 15.51 0.60 10.02
CA PHE A 87 16.18 0.54 8.73
C PHE A 87 17.61 0.09 8.99
N VAL A 88 17.93 -1.13 8.57
CA VAL A 88 19.32 -1.59 8.53
C VAL A 88 19.92 -0.93 7.29
N ASP A 89 20.80 0.05 7.51
CA ASP A 89 21.68 0.52 6.46
C ASP A 89 22.73 -0.59 6.25
N ASP A 90 22.64 -1.32 5.13
CA ASP A 90 23.71 -2.22 4.70
C ASP A 90 24.88 -1.33 4.23
N ASP A 91 25.92 -1.21 5.06
CA ASP A 91 27.19 -0.55 4.75
C ASP A 91 28.09 -1.38 3.80
#